data_AF-A0A316WHD7-F1
#
_entry.id   AF-A0A316WHD7-F1
#
_cell.length_a   1.000
_cell.length_b   1.000
_cell.length_c   1.000
_cell.angle_alpha   90.00
_cell.angle_beta   90.00
_cell.angle_gamma   90.00
#
_symmetry.space_group_name_H-M   'P 1'
#
loop_
_entity.id
_entity.type
_entity.pdbx_description
1 polymer ?
#
loop_
_entity_poly.entity_id
_entity_poly.type
_entity_poly.pdbx_seq_one_letter_code
_entity_poly.pdbx_strand_id
1 'polypeptide(L)'
;MAFHYTFEREINEGKTLKNVTDAVQNSFAERQVDHINIDGNIITGKDSLVKLDFSNRSPLVISPGKEYFIYNENTKILTYKIESFYPILFNLIYTIILFLILHFLVGHLIIETLIPTLFFILITFVSYFQYQSVIDKVSRKLNERA
;
A
#
# COMPACT_ATOMS: atom_id res chain seq x y z
N MET A 1 -14.01 7.26 10.75
CA MET A 1 -12.71 7.96 10.69
C MET A 1 -11.78 7.08 9.86
N ALA A 2 -11.28 7.57 8.72
CA ALA A 2 -10.45 6.74 7.84
C ALA A 2 -8.98 6.79 8.30
N PHE A 3 -8.42 5.64 8.64
CA PHE A 3 -7.01 5.51 9.01
C PHE A 3 -6.13 5.46 7.75
N HIS A 4 -5.14 6.33 7.70
CA HIS A 4 -4.23 6.44 6.56
C HIS A 4 -2.78 6.34 7.02
N TYR A 5 -1.98 5.55 6.31
CA TYR A 5 -0.54 5.78 6.28
C TYR A 5 -0.25 6.97 5.36
N THR A 6 0.69 7.81 5.78
CA THR A 6 1.16 8.96 5.02
C THR A 6 2.67 8.88 4.91
N PHE A 7 3.18 9.03 3.70
CA PHE A 7 4.60 9.03 3.39
C PHE A 7 4.92 10.28 2.56
N GLU A 8 6.08 10.87 2.81
CA GLU A 8 6.53 12.07 2.11
C GLU A 8 7.92 11.85 1.53
N ARG A 9 8.14 12.36 0.32
CA ARG A 9 9.43 12.37 -0.36
C ARG A 9 9.64 13.68 -1.09
N GLU A 10 10.88 14.15 -1.06
CA GLU A 10 11.30 15.31 -1.84
C GLU A 10 11.55 14.93 -3.30
N ILE A 11 11.15 15.81 -4.21
CA ILE A 11 11.33 15.70 -5.64
C ILE A 11 12.30 16.79 -6.12
N ASN A 12 13.13 16.46 -7.11
CA ASN A 12 14.08 17.40 -7.69
C ASN A 12 13.37 18.68 -8.22
N GLU A 13 13.98 19.84 -7.98
CA GLU A 13 13.42 21.17 -8.28
C GLU A 13 13.00 21.35 -9.74
N GLY A 14 13.65 20.65 -10.67
CA GLY A 14 13.35 20.70 -12.10
C GLY A 14 12.09 19.93 -12.55
N LYS A 15 11.38 19.22 -11.65
CA LYS A 15 10.20 18.44 -12.04
C LYS A 15 8.90 19.25 -11.87
N THR A 16 8.10 19.25 -12.94
CA THR A 16 6.77 19.86 -13.00
C THR A 16 5.70 18.86 -12.53
N LEU A 17 4.49 19.35 -12.24
CA LEU A 17 3.33 18.51 -11.94
C LEU A 17 3.08 17.47 -13.02
N LYS A 18 3.26 17.83 -14.31
CA LYS A 18 3.12 16.87 -15.41
C LYS A 18 4.08 15.68 -15.26
N ASN A 19 5.35 15.93 -14.97
CA ASN A 19 6.33 14.86 -14.77
C ASN A 19 5.91 13.93 -13.61
N VAL A 20 5.37 14.50 -12.53
CA VAL A 20 4.87 13.74 -11.38
C VAL A 20 3.64 12.92 -11.74
N THR A 21 2.66 13.53 -12.42
CA THR A 21 1.45 12.84 -12.90
C THR A 21 1.80 11.67 -13.80
N ASP A 22 2.69 11.85 -14.76
CA ASP A 22 3.13 10.79 -15.67
C ASP A 22 3.81 9.64 -14.89
N ALA A 23 4.67 9.96 -13.91
CA ALA A 23 5.35 8.95 -13.10
C ALA A 23 4.38 8.15 -12.19
N VAL A 24 3.41 8.84 -11.58
CA VAL A 24 2.39 8.21 -10.75
C VAL A 24 1.45 7.35 -11.58
N GLN A 25 0.99 7.84 -12.74
CA GLN A 25 0.16 7.06 -13.66
C GLN A 25 0.87 5.79 -14.15
N ASN A 26 2.17 5.90 -14.47
CA ASN A 26 2.97 4.73 -14.82
C ASN A 26 3.07 3.74 -13.64
N SER A 27 3.20 4.22 -12.41
CA SER A 27 3.18 3.36 -11.21
C SER A 27 1.83 2.65 -11.01
N PHE A 28 0.72 3.33 -11.29
CA PHE A 28 -0.61 2.74 -11.27
C PHE A 28 -0.80 1.70 -12.37
N ALA A 29 -0.35 1.98 -13.58
CA ALA A 29 -0.41 1.03 -14.70
C ALA A 29 0.43 -0.23 -14.43
N GLU A 30 1.65 -0.09 -13.90
CA GLU A 30 2.51 -1.21 -13.50
C GLU A 30 1.86 -2.11 -12.44
N ARG A 31 1.03 -1.53 -11.56
CA ARG A 31 0.30 -2.24 -10.51
C ARG A 31 -1.13 -2.61 -10.92
N GLN A 32 -1.48 -2.35 -12.19
CA GLN A 32 -2.81 -2.61 -12.76
C GLN A 32 -3.93 -1.97 -11.93
N VAL A 33 -3.77 -0.75 -11.44
CA VAL A 33 -4.83 -0.07 -10.68
C VAL A 33 -5.99 0.27 -11.61
N ASP A 34 -7.20 -0.18 -11.25
CA ASP A 34 -8.34 -0.18 -12.17
C ASP A 34 -8.93 1.23 -12.39
N HIS A 35 -8.97 2.07 -11.35
CA HIS A 35 -9.60 3.39 -11.41
C HIS A 35 -8.62 4.49 -11.01
N ILE A 36 -8.28 5.37 -11.96
CA ILE A 36 -7.39 6.51 -11.74
C ILE A 36 -8.20 7.79 -11.94
N ASN A 37 -8.13 8.71 -10.97
CA ASN A 37 -8.70 10.05 -11.08
C ASN A 37 -7.61 11.10 -10.87
N ILE A 38 -7.61 12.15 -11.68
CA ILE A 38 -6.66 13.27 -11.57
C ILE A 38 -7.47 14.54 -11.35
N ASP A 39 -7.22 15.20 -10.23
CA ASP A 39 -7.85 16.46 -9.85
C ASP A 39 -6.77 17.46 -9.41
N GLY A 40 -6.38 18.33 -10.34
CA GLY A 40 -5.30 19.30 -10.13
C GLY A 40 -3.99 18.61 -9.74
N ASN A 41 -3.55 18.81 -8.50
CA ASN A 41 -2.33 18.25 -7.95
C ASN A 41 -2.51 16.93 -7.18
N ILE A 42 -3.73 16.38 -7.19
CA ILE A 42 -4.09 15.14 -6.52
C ILE A 42 -4.35 14.06 -7.57
N ILE A 43 -3.65 12.94 -7.45
CA ILE A 43 -3.76 11.78 -8.32
C ILE A 43 -4.22 10.62 -7.45
N THR A 44 -5.43 10.14 -7.67
CA THR A 44 -6.07 9.10 -6.86
C THR A 44 -6.11 7.79 -7.62
N GLY A 45 -5.63 6.71 -6.99
CA GLY A 45 -5.81 5.34 -7.43
C GLY A 45 -6.86 4.66 -6.56
N LYS A 46 -7.79 3.94 -7.17
CA LYS A 46 -8.77 3.12 -6.45
C LYS A 46 -8.85 1.75 -7.11
N ASP A 47 -8.80 0.74 -6.28
CA ASP A 47 -8.91 -0.65 -6.67
C ASP A 47 -10.06 -1.33 -5.93
N SER A 48 -10.45 -2.49 -6.44
CA SER A 48 -11.26 -3.43 -5.67
C SER A 48 -10.46 -3.88 -4.43
N LEU A 49 -11.10 -3.91 -3.25
CA LEU A 49 -10.46 -4.29 -1.97
C LEU A 49 -9.79 -5.67 -2.01
N VAL A 50 -10.25 -6.53 -2.91
CA VAL A 50 -9.69 -7.86 -3.18
C VAL A 50 -9.52 -7.98 -4.68
N LYS A 51 -8.28 -8.16 -5.14
CA LYS A 51 -7.98 -8.48 -6.53
C LYS A 51 -7.44 -9.90 -6.61
N LEU A 52 -8.01 -10.69 -7.52
CA LEU A 52 -7.49 -12.02 -7.83
C LEU A 52 -6.46 -11.90 -8.96
N ASP A 53 -5.18 -11.89 -8.63
CA ASP A 53 -4.08 -11.83 -9.61
C ASP A 53 -3.45 -13.21 -9.79
N PHE A 54 -4.01 -14.00 -10.70
CA PHE A 54 -3.50 -15.34 -11.04
C PHE A 54 -2.19 -15.33 -11.84
N SER A 55 -1.69 -14.15 -12.24
CA SER A 55 -0.41 -14.02 -12.95
C SER A 55 0.79 -13.94 -11.99
N ASN A 56 0.55 -13.66 -10.71
CA ASN A 56 1.54 -13.71 -9.64
C ASN A 56 1.46 -15.01 -8.83
N ARG A 57 2.55 -15.36 -8.14
CA ARG A 57 2.62 -16.54 -7.25
C ARG A 57 1.60 -16.51 -6.08
N SER A 58 0.94 -15.38 -5.84
CA SER A 58 -0.10 -15.24 -4.83
C SER A 58 -1.39 -14.76 -5.50
N PRO A 59 -2.41 -15.62 -5.63
CA PRO A 59 -3.63 -15.33 -6.38
C PRO A 59 -4.57 -14.34 -5.68
N LEU A 60 -4.27 -13.92 -4.46
CA LEU A 60 -5.07 -12.98 -3.69
C LEU A 60 -4.21 -11.77 -3.30
N VAL A 61 -4.48 -10.63 -3.92
CA VAL A 61 -3.84 -9.35 -3.60
C VAL A 61 -4.86 -8.48 -2.89
N ILE A 62 -4.56 -8.12 -1.64
CA ILE A 62 -5.37 -7.16 -0.87
C ILE A 62 -4.93 -5.78 -1.34
N SER A 63 -5.77 -5.15 -2.15
CA SER A 63 -5.49 -3.79 -2.57
C SER A 63 -5.83 -2.83 -1.43
N PRO A 64 -5.05 -1.76 -1.22
CA PRO A 64 -5.28 -0.77 -0.18
C PRO A 64 -6.61 0.00 -0.24
N GLY A 65 -7.57 -0.39 -1.09
CA GLY A 65 -8.88 0.25 -1.22
C GLY A 65 -8.79 1.58 -1.96
N LYS A 66 -7.99 2.52 -1.48
CA LYS A 66 -7.76 3.82 -2.11
C LYS A 66 -6.41 4.41 -1.73
N GLU A 67 -5.72 4.96 -2.72
CA GLU A 67 -4.42 5.61 -2.58
C GLU A 67 -4.40 6.97 -3.26
N TYR A 68 -3.60 7.88 -2.71
CA TYR A 68 -3.55 9.28 -3.11
C TYR A 68 -2.10 9.73 -3.23
N PHE A 69 -1.76 10.33 -4.35
CA PHE A 69 -0.55 11.10 -4.52
C PHE A 69 -0.91 12.58 -4.58
N ILE A 70 -0.26 13.39 -3.76
CA ILE A 70 -0.47 14.83 -3.70
C ILE A 70 0.88 15.48 -3.89
N TYR A 71 1.01 16.29 -4.95
CA TYR A 71 2.26 17.00 -5.22
C TYR A 71 2.13 18.48 -4.90
N ASN A 72 3.08 19.02 -4.16
CA ASN A 72 3.19 20.46 -3.92
C ASN A 72 4.33 21.02 -4.76
N GLU A 73 4.02 21.75 -5.82
CA GLU A 73 5.03 22.34 -6.71
C GLU A 73 5.91 23.39 -6.03
N ASN A 74 5.41 24.06 -4.99
CA ASN A 74 6.14 25.12 -4.29
C ASN A 74 7.20 24.54 -3.34
N THR A 75 6.85 23.47 -2.62
CA THR A 75 7.78 22.81 -1.67
C THR A 75 8.52 21.63 -2.29
N LYS A 76 8.14 21.21 -3.50
CA LYS A 76 8.65 20.01 -4.19
C LYS A 76 8.46 18.72 -3.39
N ILE A 77 7.45 18.67 -2.51
CA ILE A 77 7.13 17.49 -1.71
C ILE A 77 6.04 16.67 -2.42
N LEU A 78 6.31 15.38 -2.61
CA LEU A 78 5.34 14.37 -2.99
C LEU A 78 4.84 13.66 -1.73
N THR A 79 3.54 13.75 -1.48
CA THR A 79 2.86 13.04 -0.40
C THR A 79 2.11 11.85 -0.97
N TYR A 80 2.31 10.67 -0.38
CA TYR A 80 1.56 9.46 -0.68
C TYR A 80 0.72 9.08 0.54
N LYS A 81 -0.61 9.01 0.37
CA LYS A 81 -1.56 8.59 1.41
C LYS A 81 -2.28 7.34 0.98
N ILE A 82 -2.53 6.45 1.91
CA ILE A 82 -3.14 5.16 1.61
C ILE A 82 -4.11 4.73 2.68
N GLU A 83 -5.34 4.36 2.29
CA GLU A 83 -6.35 3.85 3.22
C GLU A 83 -5.91 2.47 3.73
N SER A 84 -5.69 2.34 5.03
CA SER A 84 -5.06 1.13 5.58
C SER A 84 -5.98 0.34 6.50
N PHE A 85 -7.19 0.85 6.76
CA PHE A 85 -8.15 0.19 7.65
C PHE A 85 -8.55 -1.21 7.17
N TYR A 86 -8.96 -1.35 5.90
CA TYR A 86 -9.40 -2.65 5.37
C TYR A 86 -8.27 -3.70 5.30
N PRO A 87 -7.05 -3.35 4.82
CA PRO A 87 -5.92 -4.28 4.91
C PRO A 87 -5.60 -4.72 6.35
N ILE A 88 -5.59 -3.80 7.31
CA ILE A 88 -5.34 -4.15 8.74
C ILE A 88 -6.45 -5.05 9.28
N LEU A 89 -7.71 -4.75 8.97
CA LEU A 89 -8.86 -5.56 9.38
C LEU A 89 -8.78 -6.97 8.78
N PHE A 90 -8.38 -7.10 7.52
CA PHE A 90 -8.19 -8.40 6.89
C PHE A 90 -7.08 -9.20 7.59
N ASN A 91 -5.94 -8.57 7.85
CA ASN A 91 -4.83 -9.21 8.57
C ASN A 91 -5.29 -9.70 9.96
N LEU A 92 -6.13 -8.92 10.65
CA LEU A 92 -6.70 -9.31 11.94
C LEU A 92 -7.63 -10.52 11.82
N ILE A 93 -8.55 -10.53 10.85
CA ILE A 93 -9.45 -11.65 10.60
C ILE A 93 -8.64 -12.93 10.29
N TYR A 94 -7.64 -12.81 9.43
CA TYR A 94 -6.74 -13.92 9.09
C TYR A 94 -6.04 -14.49 10.33
N THR A 95 -5.50 -13.62 11.18
CA THR A 95 -4.85 -13.99 12.45
C THR A 95 -5.82 -14.68 13.42
N ILE A 96 -7.06 -14.21 13.53
CA ILE A 96 -8.09 -14.83 14.38
C ILE A 96 -8.42 -16.24 13.88
N ILE A 97 -8.60 -16.42 12.56
CA ILE A 97 -8.85 -17.75 11.98
C ILE A 97 -7.67 -18.69 12.25
N LEU A 98 -6.44 -18.21 12.06
CA LEU A 98 -5.24 -18.99 12.34
C LEU A 98 -5.15 -19.39 13.83
N PHE A 99 -5.48 -18.48 14.74
CA PHE A 99 -5.59 -18.76 16.17
C PHE A 99 -6.60 -19.87 16.44
N LEU A 100 -7.82 -19.79 15.89
CA LEU A 100 -8.87 -20.80 16.12
C LEU A 100 -8.45 -22.19 15.63
N ILE A 101 -7.79 -22.27 14.47
CA ILE A 101 -7.26 -23.53 13.94
C ILE A 101 -6.19 -24.11 14.88
N LEU A 102 -5.22 -23.29 15.29
CA LEU A 102 -4.16 -23.75 16.19
C LEU A 102 -4.68 -24.15 17.57
N HIS A 103 -5.64 -23.39 18.09
CA HIS A 103 -6.28 -23.65 19.37
C HIS A 103 -6.99 -25.01 19.38
N PHE A 104 -7.67 -25.34 18.28
CA PHE A 104 -8.30 -26.65 18.12
C PHE A 104 -7.28 -27.80 17.98
N LEU A 105 -6.16 -27.58 17.30
CA LEU A 105 -5.18 -28.63 17.00
C LEU A 105 -4.18 -28.89 18.13
N VAL A 106 -3.75 -27.84 18.83
CA VAL A 106 -2.62 -27.88 19.76
C VAL A 106 -3.07 -27.83 21.23
N GLY A 107 -4.38 -27.64 21.47
CA GLY A 107 -5.00 -27.91 22.76
C GLY A 107 -4.58 -26.96 23.88
N HIS A 108 -4.70 -25.65 23.67
CA HIS A 108 -4.52 -24.62 24.71
C HIS A 108 -3.07 -24.36 25.15
N LEU A 109 -2.10 -24.54 24.25
CA LEU A 109 -0.70 -24.18 24.51
C LEU A 109 -0.41 -22.74 24.06
N ILE A 110 0.54 -22.07 24.73
CA ILE A 110 0.96 -20.68 24.43
C ILE A 110 1.25 -20.45 22.93
N ILE A 111 1.74 -21.48 22.23
CA ILE A 111 2.09 -21.42 20.82
C ILE A 111 0.91 -21.02 19.92
N GLU A 112 -0.32 -21.34 20.32
CA GLU A 112 -1.55 -20.99 19.60
C GLU A 112 -1.79 -19.49 19.54
N THR A 113 -1.29 -18.73 20.52
CA THR A 113 -1.36 -17.26 20.55
C THR A 113 -0.11 -16.63 19.98
N LEU A 114 1.06 -17.22 20.24
CA LEU A 114 2.35 -16.69 19.80
C LEU A 114 2.46 -16.68 18.26
N ILE A 115 2.12 -17.79 17.59
CA ILE A 115 2.25 -17.89 16.13
C ILE A 115 1.36 -16.86 15.40
N PRO A 116 0.05 -16.76 15.67
CA PRO A 116 -0.80 -15.78 15.00
C PRO A 116 -0.38 -14.34 15.28
N THR A 117 0.08 -14.04 16.50
CA THR A 117 0.56 -12.70 16.86
C THR A 117 1.81 -12.32 16.05
N LEU A 118 2.79 -13.23 15.96
CA LEU A 118 3.98 -13.00 15.14
C LEU A 118 3.64 -12.87 13.65
N PHE A 119 2.71 -13.70 13.16
CA PHE A 119 2.21 -13.59 11.79
C PHE A 119 1.53 -12.25 11.52
N PHE A 120 0.69 -11.78 12.44
CA PHE A 120 0.01 -10.48 12.35
C PHE A 120 1.02 -9.33 12.26
N ILE A 121 2.03 -9.35 13.14
CA ILE A 121 3.10 -8.36 13.15
C ILE A 121 3.84 -8.40 11.81
N LEU A 122 4.27 -9.58 11.38
CA LEU A 122 5.04 -9.76 10.15
C LEU A 122 4.29 -9.29 8.90
N ILE A 123 3.03 -9.71 8.73
CA ILE A 123 2.23 -9.29 7.57
C ILE A 123 1.97 -7.79 7.58
N THR A 124 1.73 -7.19 8.75
CA THR A 124 1.53 -5.74 8.88
C THR A 124 2.79 -4.95 8.51
N PHE A 125 3.97 -5.41 8.95
CA PHE A 125 5.25 -4.81 8.55
C PHE A 125 5.47 -4.94 7.04
N VAL A 126 5.24 -6.11 6.46
CA VAL A 126 5.38 -6.33 5.01
C VAL A 126 4.46 -5.38 4.24
N SER A 127 3.19 -5.24 4.63
CA SER A 127 2.26 -4.29 3.99
C SER A 127 2.75 -2.84 4.10
N TYR A 128 3.22 -2.43 5.29
CA TYR A 128 3.77 -1.08 5.48
C TYR A 128 4.97 -0.79 4.56
N PHE A 129 5.94 -1.72 4.49
CA PHE A 129 7.11 -1.58 3.63
C PHE A 129 6.75 -1.62 2.15
N GLN A 130 5.73 -2.39 1.76
CA GLN A 130 5.22 -2.36 0.38
C GLN A 130 4.69 -0.97 0.03
N TYR A 131 3.90 -0.33 0.88
CA TYR A 131 3.40 1.02 0.65
C TYR A 131 4.53 2.05 0.58
N GLN A 132 5.49 1.97 1.50
CA GLN A 132 6.67 2.82 1.46
C GLN A 132 7.48 2.64 0.17
N SER A 133 7.62 1.39 -0.31
CA SER A 133 8.34 1.09 -1.55
C SER A 133 7.69 1.72 -2.78
N VAL A 134 6.36 1.88 -2.81
CA VAL A 134 5.66 2.53 -3.92
C VAL A 134 6.11 3.99 -4.06
N ILE A 135 6.05 4.80 -3.00
CA ILE A 135 6.50 6.19 -3.06
C ILE A 135 8.01 6.28 -3.29
N ASP A 136 8.81 5.38 -2.72
CA ASP A 136 10.26 5.35 -2.95
C ASP A 136 10.58 5.10 -4.43
N LYS A 137 9.85 4.19 -5.08
CA LYS A 137 10.03 3.89 -6.52
C LYS A 137 9.62 5.08 -7.39
N VAL A 138 8.50 5.74 -7.10
CA VAL A 138 8.04 6.92 -7.83
C VAL A 138 9.01 8.08 -7.65
N SER A 139 9.40 8.39 -6.41
CA SER A 139 10.38 9.42 -6.09
C SER A 139 11.72 9.15 -6.76
N ARG A 140 12.22 7.91 -6.72
CA ARG A 140 13.47 7.54 -7.41
C ARG A 140 13.39 7.78 -8.91
N LYS A 141 12.31 7.35 -9.58
CA LYS A 141 12.13 7.63 -11.03
C LYS A 141 12.09 9.13 -11.34
N LEU A 142 11.50 9.93 -10.46
CA LEU A 142 11.46 11.39 -10.61
C LEU A 142 12.81 12.05 -10.33
N ASN A 143 13.65 11.44 -9.48
CA ASN A 143 14.94 11.99 -9.07
C ASN A 143 16.13 11.39 -9.83
N GLU A 144 15.93 10.29 -10.57
CA GLU A 144 16.91 9.77 -11.53
C GLU A 144 17.17 10.84 -12.61
N ARG A 145 18.46 11.13 -12.83
CA ARG A 145 18.95 12.22 -13.69
C ARG A 145 18.30 12.16 -15.07
N ALA A 146 17.63 13.26 -15.44
CA ALA A 146 17.57 13.69 -16.84
C ALA A 146 18.91 14.35 -17.19
#